data_AF-A0A661X3H7-F1
#
_entry.id   AF-A0A661X3H7-F1
#
_cell.length_a   1.000
_cell.length_b   1.000
_cell.length_c   1.000
_cell.angle_alpha   90.00
_cell.angle_beta   90.00
_cell.angle_gamma   90.00
#
_symmetry.space_group_name_H-M   'P 1'
#
loop_
_entity.id
_entity.type
_entity.pdbx_description
1 polymer ?
#
loop_
_entity_poly.entity_id
_entity_poly.type
_entity_poly.pdbx_seq_one_letter_code
_entity_poly.pdbx_strand_id
1 'polypeptide(L)'
;GITIDVEKDMDYDSYLGDVHIHLKKGLQHLNGEKALEYVRFRADETGDIGRMKRQQKFLKELAKEALSIKNTIRMQKILLEMKNWVQTNLKPWQVIKLGILLKSIKDEDIETMTVPGHAGWWEDGLSYYFADRDKLEEIVNKYLRDDEETP
;
A
#
# COMPACT_ATOMS: atom_id res chain seq x y z
N GLY A 1 7.53 13.86 8.73
CA GLY A 1 7.50 12.81 7.70
C GLY A 1 7.35 11.48 8.39
N ILE A 2 7.83 10.41 7.78
CA ILE A 2 7.80 9.06 8.34
C ILE A 2 9.21 8.46 8.28
N THR A 3 9.53 7.58 9.22
CA THR A 3 10.81 6.88 9.20
C THR A 3 10.60 5.50 8.58
N ILE A 4 11.34 5.21 7.50
CA ILE A 4 11.29 3.93 6.80
C ILE A 4 12.72 3.41 6.61
N ASP A 5 12.89 2.11 6.81
CA ASP A 5 14.10 1.40 6.40
C ASP A 5 13.97 0.98 4.93
N VAL A 6 14.68 1.69 4.04
CA VAL A 6 14.62 1.44 2.60
C VAL A 6 15.49 0.24 2.26
N GLU A 7 14.92 -0.76 1.58
CA GLU A 7 15.50 -2.10 1.47
C GLU A 7 16.76 -2.13 0.59
N LYS A 8 16.84 -1.22 -0.39
CA LYS A 8 17.91 -1.09 -1.37
C LYS A 8 17.93 0.31 -1.96
N ASP A 9 19.02 0.64 -2.64
CA ASP A 9 19.08 1.85 -3.45
C ASP A 9 17.98 1.80 -4.52
N MET A 10 17.20 2.87 -4.61
CA MET A 10 16.17 3.07 -5.63
C MET A 10 16.57 4.29 -6.44
N ASP A 11 16.89 4.04 -7.71
CA ASP A 11 17.31 5.09 -8.65
C ASP A 11 16.57 4.86 -9.96
N TYR A 12 15.64 5.75 -10.28
CA TYR A 12 14.80 5.63 -11.46
C TYR A 12 14.25 6.97 -11.91
N ASP A 13 14.52 7.29 -13.18
CA ASP A 13 13.90 8.39 -13.90
C ASP A 13 13.03 7.83 -15.04
N SER A 14 11.77 8.26 -15.09
CA SER A 14 10.88 7.95 -16.20
C SER A 14 11.32 8.71 -17.45
N TYR A 15 11.30 8.05 -18.60
CA TYR A 15 11.54 8.69 -19.90
C TYR A 15 10.57 9.85 -20.19
N LEU A 16 9.36 9.80 -19.61
CA LEU A 16 8.35 10.86 -19.73
C LEU A 16 8.59 12.05 -18.77
N GLY A 17 9.56 11.95 -17.85
CA GLY A 17 9.90 13.00 -16.89
C GLY A 17 8.88 13.19 -15.75
N ASP A 18 7.96 12.26 -15.56
CA ASP A 18 6.87 12.35 -14.56
C ASP A 18 7.17 11.60 -13.25
N VAL A 19 8.26 10.83 -13.23
CA VAL A 19 8.70 10.03 -12.09
C VAL A 19 10.20 10.20 -11.93
N HIS A 20 10.61 10.74 -10.80
CA HIS A 20 12.00 10.84 -10.37
C HIS A 20 12.09 10.18 -8.99
N ILE A 21 12.91 9.14 -8.84
CA ILE A 21 13.04 8.37 -7.61
C ILE A 21 14.52 8.24 -7.30
N HIS A 22 14.94 8.82 -6.19
CA HIS A 22 16.31 8.72 -5.69
C HIS A 22 16.28 8.52 -4.18
N LEU A 23 16.38 7.26 -3.75
CA LEU A 23 16.44 6.84 -2.35
C LEU A 23 17.65 5.94 -2.14
N LYS A 24 18.38 6.19 -1.05
CA LYS A 24 19.46 5.30 -0.61
C LYS A 24 18.95 4.23 0.33
N LYS A 25 19.58 3.06 0.31
CA LYS A 25 19.31 1.98 1.25
C LYS A 25 19.51 2.45 2.70
N GLY A 26 18.67 1.95 3.60
CA GLY A 26 18.79 2.10 5.04
C GLY A 26 17.70 2.96 5.66
N LEU A 27 17.81 3.14 6.98
CA LEU A 27 16.86 3.89 7.78
C LEU A 27 16.95 5.38 7.49
N GLN A 28 15.84 5.97 7.05
CA GLN A 28 15.78 7.40 6.73
C GLN A 28 14.40 7.98 7.05
N HIS A 29 14.38 9.29 7.32
CA HIS A 29 13.15 10.04 7.54
C HIS A 29 12.67 10.66 6.23
N LEU A 30 11.62 10.09 5.67
CA LEU A 30 11.01 10.51 4.41
C LEU A 30 9.99 11.62 4.63
N ASN A 31 10.13 12.72 3.89
CA ASN A 31 9.07 13.72 3.73
C ASN A 31 8.00 13.21 2.74
N GLY A 32 6.99 14.03 2.42
CA GLY A 32 5.89 13.61 1.53
C GLY A 32 6.37 13.24 0.11
N GLU A 33 7.34 13.98 -0.42
CA GLU A 33 7.92 13.73 -1.75
C GLU A 33 8.70 12.41 -1.77
N LYS A 34 9.63 12.22 -0.83
CA LYS A 34 10.44 10.99 -0.73
C LYS A 34 9.61 9.76 -0.35
N ALA A 35 8.53 9.95 0.41
CA ALA A 35 7.56 8.90 0.66
C ALA A 35 6.82 8.49 -0.63
N LEU A 36 6.44 9.47 -1.46
CA LEU A 36 5.80 9.21 -2.75
C LEU A 36 6.77 8.48 -3.70
N GLU A 37 8.05 8.86 -3.72
CA GLU A 37 9.09 8.14 -4.45
C GLU A 37 9.16 6.65 -4.04
N TYR A 38 9.19 6.38 -2.72
CA TYR A 38 9.28 5.02 -2.17
C TYR A 38 8.11 4.12 -2.60
N VAL A 39 6.87 4.63 -2.55
CA VAL A 39 5.67 3.85 -2.88
C VAL A 39 5.42 3.72 -4.39
N ARG A 40 6.05 4.56 -5.22
CA ARG A 40 5.94 4.52 -6.69
C ARG A 40 6.99 3.62 -7.34
N PHE A 41 8.08 3.29 -6.64
CA PHE A 41 9.17 2.50 -7.22
C PHE A 41 8.68 1.13 -7.74
N ARG A 42 9.10 0.77 -8.94
CA ARG A 42 8.74 -0.51 -9.61
C ARG A 42 9.90 -1.12 -10.40
N ALA A 43 11.03 -0.41 -10.50
CA ALA A 43 12.17 -0.82 -11.32
C ALA A 43 13.01 -1.87 -10.58
N ASP A 44 12.37 -2.96 -10.16
CA ASP A 44 13.02 -4.12 -9.59
C ASP A 44 12.47 -5.44 -10.12
N GLU A 45 13.20 -6.52 -9.84
CA GLU A 45 12.87 -7.90 -10.26
C GLU A 45 11.46 -8.35 -9.82
N THR A 46 10.91 -7.72 -8.78
CA THR A 46 9.58 -8.04 -8.23
C THR A 46 8.46 -7.16 -8.76
N GLY A 47 8.79 -6.13 -9.55
CA GLY A 47 7.86 -5.21 -10.19
C GLY A 47 6.74 -4.72 -9.25
N ASP A 48 5.51 -5.07 -9.61
CA ASP A 48 4.30 -4.66 -8.88
C ASP A 48 4.13 -5.36 -7.53
N ILE A 49 4.61 -6.60 -7.38
CA ILE A 49 4.60 -7.30 -6.08
C ILE A 49 5.50 -6.57 -5.09
N GLY A 50 6.69 -6.15 -5.53
CA GLY A 50 7.60 -5.33 -4.73
C GLY A 50 6.97 -4.00 -4.34
N ARG A 51 6.27 -3.35 -5.29
CA ARG A 51 5.54 -2.10 -5.03
C ARG A 51 4.43 -2.28 -4.00
N MET A 52 3.64 -3.35 -4.08
CA MET A 52 2.58 -3.65 -3.11
C MET A 52 3.16 -3.83 -1.70
N LYS A 53 4.26 -4.59 -1.55
CA LYS A 53 4.92 -4.76 -0.25
C LYS A 53 5.41 -3.44 0.34
N ARG A 54 5.98 -2.56 -0.49
CA ARG A 54 6.44 -1.23 -0.05
C ARG A 54 5.28 -0.33 0.36
N GLN A 55 4.15 -0.39 -0.34
CA GLN A 55 2.92 0.31 0.05
C GLN A 55 2.35 -0.19 1.38
N GLN A 56 2.31 -1.50 1.60
CA GLN A 56 1.91 -2.10 2.88
C GLN A 56 2.84 -1.66 4.03
N LYS A 57 4.15 -1.74 3.83
CA LYS A 57 5.15 -1.28 4.79
C LYS A 57 5.00 0.21 5.10
N PHE A 58 4.80 1.03 4.08
CA PHE A 58 4.52 2.46 4.24
C PHE A 58 3.29 2.71 5.12
N LEU A 59 2.17 2.03 4.87
CA LEU A 59 0.94 2.17 5.66
C LEU A 59 1.14 1.74 7.11
N LYS A 60 1.94 0.69 7.36
CA LYS A 60 2.28 0.23 8.70
C LYS A 60 3.13 1.24 9.47
N GLU A 61 4.17 1.78 8.85
CA GLU A 61 5.00 2.83 9.48
C GLU A 61 4.22 4.14 9.66
N LEU A 62 3.34 4.49 8.72
CA LEU A 62 2.42 5.62 8.87
C LEU A 62 1.47 5.41 10.05
N ALA A 63 0.88 4.22 10.20
CA ALA A 63 0.01 3.91 11.33
C ALA A 63 0.76 3.97 12.67
N LYS A 64 1.99 3.43 12.73
CA LYS A 64 2.87 3.53 13.91
C LYS A 64 3.17 4.98 14.29
N GLU A 65 3.55 5.81 13.31
CA GLU A 65 3.87 7.21 13.52
C GLU A 65 2.62 7.99 13.95
N ALA A 66 1.49 7.82 13.26
CA ALA A 66 0.23 8.48 13.57
C ALA A 66 -0.28 8.11 14.97
N LEU A 67 -0.17 6.83 15.37
CA LEU A 67 -0.58 6.31 16.68
C LEU A 67 0.52 6.39 17.75
N SER A 68 1.61 7.13 17.50
CA SER A 68 2.60 7.40 18.54
C SER A 68 1.99 8.29 19.63
N ILE A 69 2.52 8.19 20.87
CA ILE A 69 2.01 8.95 22.03
C ILE A 69 2.00 10.46 21.72
N LYS A 70 3.05 10.96 21.06
CA LYS A 70 3.20 12.36 20.67
C LYS A 70 2.14 12.82 19.66
N ASN A 71 1.74 11.94 18.74
CA ASN A 71 0.78 12.26 17.68
C ASN A 71 -0.66 11.94 18.07
N THR A 72 -0.89 11.13 19.10
CA THR A 72 -2.23 10.85 19.64
C THR A 72 -2.92 12.14 20.12
N ILE A 73 -2.16 13.07 20.71
CA ILE A 73 -2.63 14.41 21.10
C ILE A 73 -3.08 15.22 19.87
N ARG A 74 -2.45 15.00 18.71
CA ARG A 74 -2.73 15.70 17.44
C ARG A 74 -3.70 14.94 16.52
N MET A 75 -4.21 13.79 16.97
CA MET A 75 -5.00 12.87 16.13
C MET A 75 -6.24 13.55 15.52
N GLN A 76 -6.93 14.39 16.29
CA GLN A 76 -8.08 15.15 15.79
C GLN A 76 -7.71 16.05 14.62
N LYS A 77 -6.57 16.75 14.71
CA LYS A 77 -6.07 17.60 13.62
C LYS A 77 -5.69 16.75 12.41
N ILE A 78 -5.02 15.62 12.61
CA ILE A 78 -4.66 14.70 11.51
C ILE A 78 -5.92 14.22 10.77
N LEU A 79 -6.94 13.77 11.49
CA LEU A 79 -8.20 13.31 10.90
C LEU A 79 -8.95 14.42 10.15
N LEU A 80 -8.92 15.64 10.68
CA LEU A 80 -9.53 16.80 10.03
C LEU A 80 -8.82 17.16 8.72
N GLU A 81 -7.49 17.21 8.73
CA GLU A 81 -6.70 17.47 7.52
C GLU A 81 -6.89 16.35 6.48
N MET A 82 -6.94 15.08 6.93
CA MET A 82 -7.12 13.94 6.05
C MET A 82 -8.44 14.02 5.26
N LYS A 83 -9.51 14.56 5.86
CA LYS A 83 -10.81 14.75 5.18
C LYS A 83 -10.72 15.65 3.94
N ASN A 84 -9.74 16.56 3.88
CA ASN A 84 -9.58 17.47 2.74
C ASN A 84 -8.85 16.81 1.56
N TRP A 85 -8.09 15.73 1.80
CA TRP A 85 -7.21 15.10 0.82
C TRP A 85 -7.57 13.65 0.51
N VAL A 86 -8.37 13.00 1.36
CA VAL A 86 -8.75 11.59 1.23
C VAL A 86 -10.27 11.48 1.21
N GLN A 87 -10.79 10.87 0.15
CA GLN A 87 -12.21 10.54 0.03
C GLN A 87 -12.46 9.14 0.58
N THR A 88 -13.31 9.02 1.59
CA THR A 88 -13.66 7.73 2.21
C THR A 88 -15.04 7.80 2.85
N ASN A 89 -15.71 6.65 2.93
CA ASN A 89 -16.95 6.45 3.69
C ASN A 89 -16.68 5.97 5.13
N LEU A 90 -15.43 5.74 5.51
CA LEU A 90 -15.05 5.31 6.86
C LEU A 90 -15.29 6.44 7.87
N LYS A 91 -15.94 6.11 8.97
CA LYS A 91 -16.04 7.00 10.13
C LYS A 91 -14.66 7.17 10.77
N PRO A 92 -14.37 8.31 11.44
CA PRO A 92 -13.07 8.54 12.06
C PRO A 92 -12.62 7.43 13.03
N TRP A 93 -13.55 6.83 13.79
CA TRP A 93 -13.24 5.72 14.67
C TRP A 93 -12.83 4.44 13.91
N GLN A 94 -13.40 4.20 12.72
CA GLN A 94 -13.06 3.04 11.88
C GLN A 94 -11.64 3.18 11.34
N VAL A 95 -11.26 4.41 10.95
CA VAL A 95 -9.89 4.73 10.54
C VAL A 95 -8.90 4.47 11.67
N ILE A 96 -9.22 4.91 12.90
CA ILE A 96 -8.37 4.64 14.08
C ILE A 96 -8.26 3.13 14.33
N LYS A 97 -9.38 2.40 14.31
CA LYS A 97 -9.39 0.94 14.51
C LYS A 97 -8.53 0.22 13.45
N LEU A 98 -8.62 0.65 12.20
CA LEU A 98 -7.80 0.12 11.10
C LEU A 98 -6.31 0.42 11.31
N GLY A 99 -5.97 1.64 11.75
CA GLY A 99 -4.59 1.98 12.09
C GLY A 99 -4.02 1.11 13.22
N ILE A 100 -4.83 0.83 14.26
CA ILE A 100 -4.42 -0.04 15.36
C ILE A 100 -4.17 -1.46 14.85
N LEU A 101 -5.07 -1.98 14.01
CA LEU A 101 -4.94 -3.30 13.38
C LEU A 101 -3.64 -3.39 12.56
N LEU A 102 -3.39 -2.42 11.67
CA LEU A 102 -2.18 -2.36 10.85
C LEU A 102 -0.89 -2.30 11.68
N LYS A 103 -0.93 -1.59 12.81
CA LYS A 103 0.20 -1.53 13.76
C LYS A 103 0.46 -2.89 14.44
N SER A 104 -0.59 -3.66 14.71
CA SER A 104 -0.49 -4.95 15.41
C SER A 104 -0.17 -6.15 14.52
N ILE A 105 -0.52 -6.08 13.23
CA ILE A 105 -0.29 -7.16 12.26
C ILE A 105 1.22 -7.33 12.01
N LYS A 106 1.71 -8.57 12.06
CA LYS A 106 3.09 -8.88 11.64
C LYS A 106 3.16 -9.03 10.13
N ASP A 107 4.32 -8.81 9.55
CA ASP A 107 4.48 -8.89 8.08
C ASP A 107 4.25 -10.33 7.58
N GLU A 108 4.52 -11.32 8.43
CA GLU A 108 4.24 -12.75 8.20
C GLU A 108 2.75 -13.08 8.13
N ASP A 109 1.90 -12.25 8.76
CA ASP A 109 0.44 -12.44 8.78
C ASP A 109 -0.22 -11.79 7.54
N ILE A 110 0.53 -11.13 6.67
CA ILE A 110 0.02 -10.48 5.47
C ILE A 110 0.30 -11.36 4.25
N GLU A 111 -0.73 -12.03 3.75
CA GLU A 111 -0.67 -12.67 2.45
C GLU A 111 -0.89 -11.64 1.32
N THR A 112 0.03 -11.63 0.35
CA THR A 112 -0.09 -10.82 -0.85
C THR A 112 -0.18 -11.74 -2.06
N MET A 113 -1.20 -11.54 -2.86
CA MET A 113 -1.43 -12.31 -4.07
C MET A 113 -1.77 -11.40 -5.24
N THR A 114 -1.43 -11.86 -6.44
CA THR A 114 -1.85 -11.23 -7.68
C THR A 114 -3.12 -11.90 -8.16
N VAL A 115 -4.06 -11.12 -8.69
CA VAL A 115 -5.24 -11.66 -9.38
C VAL A 115 -4.77 -12.64 -10.45
N PRO A 116 -5.22 -13.90 -10.46
CA PRO A 116 -4.79 -14.87 -11.46
C PRO A 116 -5.32 -14.45 -12.83
N GLY A 117 -4.50 -14.62 -13.86
CA GLY A 117 -4.83 -14.14 -15.19
C GLY A 117 -3.63 -14.08 -16.10
N HIS A 118 -3.82 -13.45 -17.25
CA HIS A 118 -2.77 -13.26 -18.25
C HIS A 118 -2.87 -11.87 -18.87
N ALA A 119 -1.72 -11.33 -19.26
CA ALA A 119 -1.69 -10.14 -20.09
C ALA A 119 -2.10 -10.50 -21.53
N GLY A 120 -2.88 -9.65 -22.16
CA GLY A 120 -3.27 -9.79 -23.56
C GLY A 120 -3.64 -8.45 -24.17
N TRP A 121 -3.89 -8.45 -25.47
CA TRP A 121 -4.32 -7.27 -26.21
C TRP A 121 -5.82 -7.35 -26.45
N TRP A 122 -6.53 -6.26 -26.24
CA TRP A 122 -7.93 -6.15 -26.66
C TRP A 122 -8.02 -5.60 -28.08
N GLU A 123 -9.23 -5.58 -28.65
CA GLU A 123 -9.48 -5.18 -30.04
C GLU A 123 -9.09 -3.72 -30.35
N ASP A 124 -8.95 -2.89 -29.33
CA ASP A 124 -8.49 -1.50 -29.43
C ASP A 124 -6.95 -1.36 -29.47
N GLY A 125 -6.23 -2.48 -29.40
CA GLY A 125 -4.77 -2.51 -29.40
C GLY A 125 -4.14 -2.08 -28.07
N LEU A 126 -4.92 -1.94 -26.99
CA LEU A 126 -4.38 -1.69 -25.65
C LEU A 126 -4.11 -3.01 -24.92
N SER A 127 -3.10 -2.98 -24.04
CA SER A 127 -2.76 -4.11 -23.18
C SER A 127 -3.68 -4.15 -21.97
N TYR A 128 -4.32 -5.29 -21.75
CA TYR A 128 -5.17 -5.58 -20.61
C TYR A 128 -4.62 -6.78 -19.83
N TYR A 129 -5.03 -6.87 -18.56
CA TYR A 129 -4.84 -8.06 -17.75
C TYR A 129 -6.17 -8.79 -17.61
N PHE A 130 -6.31 -9.93 -18.28
CA PHE A 130 -7.52 -10.74 -18.27
C PHE A 130 -7.49 -11.66 -17.07
N ALA A 131 -8.36 -11.36 -16.09
CA ALA A 131 -8.51 -12.17 -14.90
C ALA A 131 -9.13 -13.54 -15.24
N ASP A 132 -8.50 -14.61 -14.75
CA ASP A 132 -9.05 -15.95 -14.73
C ASP A 132 -10.13 -16.00 -13.64
N ARG A 133 -11.40 -15.98 -14.06
CA ARG A 133 -12.55 -15.83 -13.17
C ARG A 133 -12.71 -17.03 -12.24
N ASP A 134 -12.48 -18.23 -12.74
CA ASP A 134 -12.66 -19.47 -11.98
C ASP A 134 -11.63 -19.53 -10.84
N LYS A 135 -10.35 -19.28 -11.15
CA LYS A 135 -9.30 -19.23 -10.11
C LYS A 135 -9.45 -18.04 -9.16
N LEU A 136 -9.95 -16.91 -9.65
CA LEU A 136 -10.22 -15.76 -8.79
C LEU A 136 -11.34 -16.07 -7.79
N GLU A 137 -12.37 -16.80 -8.20
CA GLU A 137 -13.44 -17.23 -7.31
C GLU A 137 -12.93 -18.19 -6.22
N GLU A 138 -12.05 -19.14 -6.57
CA GLU A 138 -11.38 -20.00 -5.58
C GLU A 138 -10.61 -19.18 -4.52
N ILE A 139 -9.87 -18.16 -4.96
CA ILE A 139 -9.15 -17.24 -4.06
C ILE A 139 -10.10 -16.47 -3.16
N VAL A 140 -11.16 -15.90 -3.72
CA VAL A 140 -12.16 -15.14 -2.94
C VAL A 140 -12.82 -16.04 -1.90
N ASN A 141 -13.20 -17.26 -2.28
CA ASN A 141 -13.81 -18.22 -1.37
C ASN A 141 -12.85 -18.64 -0.25
N LYS A 142 -11.58 -18.86 -0.57
CA LYS A 142 -10.58 -19.31 0.41
C LYS A 142 -10.18 -18.23 1.41
N TYR A 143 -10.10 -16.96 0.97
CA TYR A 143 -9.43 -15.90 1.73
C TYR A 143 -10.35 -14.75 2.19
N LEU A 144 -11.49 -14.56 1.53
CA LEU A 144 -12.34 -13.37 1.75
C LEU A 144 -13.79 -13.71 2.13
N ARG A 145 -14.28 -14.91 1.79
CA ARG A 145 -15.55 -15.43 2.33
C ARG A 145 -15.22 -16.25 3.57
N ASP A 146 -15.83 -15.89 4.69
CA ASP A 146 -15.88 -16.79 5.84
C ASP A 146 -16.81 -17.97 5.49
N ASP A 147 -16.43 -19.19 5.90
CA ASP A 147 -17.32 -20.36 5.94
C ASP A 147 -18.47 -20.20 6.95
N GLU A 148 -18.54 -19.08 7.67
CA GLU A 148 -19.64 -18.74 8.56
C GLU A 148 -20.65 -17.83 7.83
N GLU A 149 -21.67 -18.46 7.25
CA GLU A 149 -23.02 -17.91 7.36
C GLU A 149 -23.28 -17.64 8.84
N THR A 150 -23.06 -16.40 9.27
CA THR A 150 -23.44 -15.95 10.60
C THR A 150 -24.97 -15.75 10.60
N PRO A 151 -25.71 -16.37 11.53
CA PRO A 151 -27.18 -16.37 11.57
C PRO A 151 -27.80 -15.00 11.84
#